data_AF-A0A833GRW1-F1
#
_entry.id   AF-A0A833GRW1-F1
#
_cell.length_a   1.000
_cell.length_b   1.000
_cell.length_c   1.000
_cell.angle_alpha   90.00
_cell.angle_beta   90.00
_cell.angle_gamma   90.00
#
_symmetry.space_group_name_H-M   'P 1'
#
loop_
_entity.id
_entity.type
_entity.pdbx_description
1 polymer ?
#
loop_
_entity_poly.entity_id
_entity_poly.type
_entity_poly.pdbx_seq_one_letter_code
_entity_poly.pdbx_strand_id
1 'polypeptide(L)'
;PPRQQLDRPRLSFSGHATLPVDWQGEPRRAGLLEADAAVWTQARPVAGACADLALPGLDCQSILASGLRNLERQLAVDACSGYELRQVAGLPAAESLRRALPAELREPLPVHRVGILHDDGAPAIAILSANADGSLTLAAPLTAGQRISWAVRQPLAAEQEMHALLASADSPAPPAFALMFSCIGRGPLFYGNEDRDLLAFCQRHPGVPLIGAYGSGQIAPTAAGNRLFQNSVITLLYRSPHV
;
A
#
# COMPACT_ATOMS: atom_id res chain seq x y z
N PRO A 1 -14.12 -12.49 -9.41
CA PRO A 1 -13.48 -11.36 -8.71
C PRO A 1 -13.82 -11.37 -7.21
N PRO A 2 -12.86 -11.21 -6.30
CA PRO A 2 -13.19 -11.09 -4.87
C PRO A 2 -14.00 -9.80 -4.69
N ARG A 3 -15.21 -9.92 -4.15
CA ARG A 3 -16.06 -8.77 -3.83
C ARG A 3 -15.33 -7.94 -2.78
N GLN A 4 -15.00 -6.69 -3.07
CA GLN A 4 -14.57 -5.74 -2.04
C GLN A 4 -15.70 -5.66 -1.01
N GLN A 5 -15.41 -6.12 0.21
CA GLN A 5 -16.38 -6.26 1.28
C GLN A 5 -16.75 -4.85 1.78
N LEU A 6 -18.04 -4.54 1.84
CA LEU A 6 -18.53 -3.35 2.56
C LEU A 6 -18.07 -3.50 4.01
N ASP A 7 -17.26 -2.55 4.45
CA ASP A 7 -16.57 -2.61 5.72
C ASP A 7 -16.85 -1.32 6.49
N ARG A 8 -16.72 -1.37 7.81
CA ARG A 8 -16.85 -0.17 8.66
C ARG A 8 -15.54 0.05 9.40
N PRO A 9 -14.41 0.23 8.70
CA PRO A 9 -13.15 0.47 9.36
C PRO A 9 -13.23 1.80 10.11
N ARG A 10 -12.57 1.85 11.28
CA ARG A 10 -12.36 3.11 11.99
C ARG A 10 -11.38 3.96 11.18
N LEU A 11 -11.79 5.19 10.87
CA LEU A 11 -10.88 6.18 10.31
C LEU A 11 -9.79 6.44 11.35
N SER A 12 -8.53 6.20 11.00
CA SER A 12 -7.43 6.17 11.96
C SER A 12 -6.24 7.02 11.52
N PHE A 13 -5.70 7.83 12.43
CA PHE A 13 -4.54 8.68 12.22
C PHE A 13 -3.47 8.41 13.27
N SER A 14 -2.24 8.18 12.84
CA SER A 14 -1.12 7.92 13.74
C SER A 14 0.08 8.81 13.44
N GLY A 15 0.69 9.35 14.50
CA GLY A 15 1.97 10.05 14.48
C GLY A 15 3.19 9.15 14.61
N HIS A 16 3.00 7.82 14.70
CA HIS A 16 4.10 6.85 14.86
C HIS A 16 4.83 6.63 13.54
N ALA A 17 6.07 6.15 13.58
CA ALA A 17 6.80 5.73 12.37
C ALA A 17 6.38 4.34 11.85
N THR A 18 5.76 3.53 12.69
CA THR A 18 5.27 2.18 12.39
C THR A 18 3.84 2.00 12.89
N LEU A 19 3.13 0.98 12.39
CA LEU A 19 1.78 0.69 12.86
C LEU A 19 1.82 0.29 14.36
N PRO A 20 1.11 1.01 15.25
CA PRO A 20 1.07 0.66 16.66
C PRO A 20 0.61 -0.79 16.86
N VAL A 21 1.24 -1.51 17.80
CA VAL A 21 0.96 -2.94 18.06
C VAL A 21 -0.52 -3.16 18.35
N ASP A 22 -1.11 -2.33 19.19
CA ASP A 22 -2.53 -2.40 19.56
C ASP A 22 -3.49 -2.08 18.40
N TRP A 23 -2.97 -1.60 17.27
CA TRP A 23 -3.75 -1.31 16.07
C TRP A 23 -3.64 -2.41 15.02
N GLN A 24 -2.82 -3.44 15.20
CA GLN A 24 -2.64 -4.52 14.22
C GLN A 24 -3.81 -5.51 14.20
N GLY A 25 -4.51 -5.67 15.33
CA GLY A 25 -5.72 -6.49 15.46
C GLY A 25 -7.02 -5.72 15.18
N GLU A 26 -8.13 -6.23 15.72
CA GLU A 26 -9.41 -5.51 15.71
C GLU A 26 -9.38 -4.28 16.62
N PRO A 27 -10.21 -3.25 16.35
CA PRO A 27 -11.12 -3.12 15.21
C PRO A 27 -10.38 -2.92 13.88
N ARG A 28 -11.01 -3.25 12.76
CA ARG A 28 -10.51 -2.88 11.41
C ARG A 28 -10.30 -1.36 11.31
N ARG A 29 -9.18 -0.95 10.72
CA ARG A 29 -8.72 0.45 10.64
C ARG A 29 -8.30 0.80 9.23
N ALA A 30 -8.65 2.01 8.83
CA ALA A 30 -8.21 2.59 7.56
C ALA A 30 -7.83 4.04 7.79
N GLY A 31 -6.74 4.50 7.18
CA GLY A 31 -6.35 5.89 7.29
C GLY A 31 -4.89 6.14 6.99
N LEU A 32 -4.31 7.07 7.74
CA LEU A 32 -3.00 7.64 7.43
C LEU A 32 -2.08 7.59 8.63
N LEU A 33 -0.81 7.35 8.36
CA LEU A 33 0.28 7.49 9.30
C LEU A 33 1.24 8.53 8.74
N GLU A 34 1.63 9.49 9.58
CA GLU A 34 2.66 10.47 9.30
C GLU A 34 3.59 10.56 10.50
N ALA A 35 4.88 10.30 10.29
CA ALA A 35 5.82 10.20 11.39
C ALA A 35 5.96 11.56 12.11
N ASP A 36 6.02 11.51 13.44
CA ASP A 36 6.15 12.67 14.33
C ASP A 36 5.00 13.68 14.26
N ALA A 37 3.88 13.32 13.61
CA ALA A 37 2.70 14.17 13.57
C ALA A 37 2.06 14.32 14.96
N ALA A 38 1.73 15.55 15.33
CA ALA A 38 0.90 15.82 16.49
C ALA A 38 -0.55 15.39 16.18
N VAL A 39 -1.10 14.53 17.04
CA VAL A 39 -2.47 14.04 16.92
C VAL A 39 -3.31 14.53 18.09
N TRP A 40 -4.54 14.95 17.82
CA TRP A 40 -5.48 15.43 18.83
C TRP A 40 -6.88 14.85 18.61
N THR A 41 -7.64 14.73 19.71
CA THR A 41 -9.06 14.38 19.69
C THR A 41 -9.81 15.30 20.65
N GLN A 42 -11.00 15.77 20.28
CA GLN A 42 -11.82 16.66 21.13
C GLN A 42 -11.02 17.89 21.64
N ALA A 43 -10.27 18.53 20.74
CA ALA A 43 -9.40 19.67 21.03
C ALA A 43 -8.29 19.43 22.08
N ARG A 44 -7.89 18.16 22.31
CA ARG A 44 -6.80 17.80 23.23
C ARG A 44 -5.75 16.95 22.52
N PRO A 45 -4.45 17.27 22.64
CA PRO A 45 -3.38 16.41 22.16
C PRO A 45 -3.47 15.02 22.80
N VAL A 46 -3.24 13.98 21.99
CA VAL A 46 -3.18 12.59 22.45
C VAL A 46 -1.72 12.21 22.64
N ALA A 47 -1.30 11.90 23.87
CA ALA A 47 0.09 11.56 24.19
C ALA A 47 0.61 10.35 23.40
N GLY A 48 -0.27 9.40 23.08
CA GLY A 48 0.05 8.23 22.25
C GLY A 48 0.05 8.51 20.74
N ALA A 49 -0.09 9.77 20.31
CA ALA A 49 -0.12 10.19 18.91
C ALA A 49 -1.05 9.36 18.01
N CYS A 50 -2.19 8.93 18.53
CA CYS A 50 -3.11 8.02 17.87
C CYS A 50 -4.55 8.51 18.07
N ALA A 51 -5.26 8.76 16.98
CA ALA A 51 -6.66 9.14 16.99
C ALA A 51 -7.44 8.27 16.02
N ASP A 52 -8.65 7.90 16.40
CA ASP A 52 -9.56 7.21 15.51
C ASP A 52 -11.00 7.65 15.71
N LEU A 53 -11.83 7.42 14.70
CA LEU A 53 -13.24 7.75 14.70
C LEU A 53 -14.02 6.67 13.93
N ALA A 54 -15.20 6.32 14.46
CA ALA A 54 -16.21 5.58 13.70
C ALA A 54 -17.23 6.55 13.11
N LEU A 55 -17.67 6.28 11.88
CA LEU A 55 -18.72 7.04 11.21
C LEU A 55 -19.98 6.16 11.11
N PRO A 56 -20.84 6.16 12.16
CA PRO A 56 -22.01 5.29 12.19
C PRO A 56 -23.03 5.69 11.12
N GLY A 57 -23.75 4.71 10.60
CA GLY A 57 -24.79 4.93 9.59
C GLY A 57 -24.26 5.15 8.17
N LEU A 58 -22.96 5.00 7.94
CA LEU A 58 -22.35 4.98 6.62
C LEU A 58 -21.67 3.63 6.40
N ASP A 59 -21.82 3.09 5.19
CA ASP A 59 -21.02 1.97 4.74
C ASP A 59 -19.78 2.50 4.02
N CYS A 60 -18.64 1.86 4.26
CA CYS A 60 -17.38 2.26 3.67
C CYS A 60 -16.85 1.15 2.77
N GLN A 61 -16.42 1.53 1.57
CA GLN A 61 -15.66 0.65 0.71
C GLN A 61 -14.23 1.18 0.64
N SER A 62 -13.29 0.35 1.11
CA SER A 62 -11.86 0.65 1.05
C SER A 62 -11.25 0.12 -0.23
N ILE A 63 -10.51 0.98 -0.92
CA ILE A 63 -9.72 0.66 -2.10
C ILE A 63 -8.27 0.91 -1.76
N LEU A 64 -7.40 -0.10 -1.91
CA LEU A 64 -5.96 0.03 -1.71
C LEU A 64 -5.26 -0.17 -3.06
N ALA A 65 -4.62 0.88 -3.55
CA ALA A 65 -3.76 0.83 -4.73
C ALA A 65 -2.29 0.76 -4.28
N SER A 66 -1.61 -0.33 -4.62
CA SER A 66 -0.23 -0.59 -4.17
C SER A 66 0.83 0.15 -4.99
N GLY A 67 0.52 0.46 -6.25
CA GLY A 67 1.47 0.96 -7.24
C GLY A 67 2.50 -0.03 -7.75
N LEU A 68 2.36 -1.31 -7.37
CA LEU A 68 3.33 -2.34 -7.67
C LEU A 68 2.85 -3.19 -8.83
N ARG A 69 3.63 -3.19 -9.91
CA ARG A 69 3.45 -4.11 -11.02
C ARG A 69 4.21 -5.39 -10.73
N ASN A 70 3.49 -6.49 -10.57
CA ASN A 70 4.11 -7.81 -10.50
C ASN A 70 4.83 -8.13 -11.83
N LEU A 71 6.07 -8.59 -11.75
CA LEU A 71 6.92 -8.88 -12.90
C LEU A 71 6.85 -10.34 -13.34
N GLU A 72 6.62 -11.27 -12.41
CA GLU A 72 6.76 -12.71 -12.69
C GLU A 72 5.74 -13.58 -11.94
N ARG A 73 5.70 -14.87 -12.28
CA ARG A 73 5.01 -15.88 -11.47
C ARG A 73 5.81 -16.14 -10.19
N GLN A 74 5.10 -16.60 -9.16
CA GLN A 74 5.70 -16.88 -7.86
C GLN A 74 6.91 -17.84 -7.93
N LEU A 75 8.05 -17.39 -7.42
CA LEU A 75 9.33 -18.08 -7.29
C LEU A 75 9.51 -18.61 -5.86
N ALA A 76 10.22 -19.71 -5.69
CA ALA A 76 10.58 -20.23 -4.37
C ALA A 76 11.88 -19.58 -3.87
N VAL A 77 11.90 -19.20 -2.60
CA VAL A 77 13.12 -18.81 -1.88
C VAL A 77 13.92 -20.09 -1.56
N ASP A 78 15.14 -20.20 -2.08
CA ASP A 78 15.98 -21.40 -1.82
C ASP A 78 16.85 -21.19 -0.58
N ALA A 79 17.41 -19.99 -0.41
CA ALA A 79 18.32 -19.68 0.69
C ALA A 79 18.19 -18.24 1.17
N CYS A 80 18.06 -18.07 2.49
CA CYS A 80 18.03 -16.80 3.19
C CYS A 80 18.71 -16.91 4.56
N SER A 81 19.18 -15.79 5.10
CA SER A 81 19.79 -15.72 6.44
C SER A 81 19.40 -14.40 7.09
N GLY A 82 18.45 -14.44 8.03
CA GLY A 82 17.88 -13.22 8.61
C GLY A 82 17.23 -12.35 7.54
N TYR A 83 17.76 -11.13 7.36
CA TYR A 83 17.30 -10.17 6.35
C TYR A 83 17.99 -10.33 5.00
N GLU A 84 18.93 -11.27 4.86
CA GLU A 84 19.66 -11.50 3.61
C GLU A 84 18.96 -12.57 2.77
N LEU A 85 18.43 -12.18 1.62
CA LEU A 85 17.95 -13.10 0.60
C LEU A 85 19.11 -13.46 -0.33
N ARG A 86 19.52 -14.74 -0.33
CA ARG A 86 20.71 -15.20 -1.05
C ARG A 86 20.37 -15.82 -2.40
N GLN A 87 19.37 -16.70 -2.43
CA GLN A 87 19.05 -17.46 -3.64
C GLN A 87 17.54 -17.63 -3.83
N VAL A 88 17.10 -17.46 -5.08
CA VAL A 88 15.71 -17.60 -5.53
C VAL A 88 15.69 -18.36 -6.86
N ALA A 89 14.90 -19.42 -6.94
CA ALA A 89 14.75 -20.27 -8.12
C ALA A 89 16.09 -20.70 -8.77
N GLY A 90 17.07 -21.07 -7.95
CA GLY A 90 18.39 -21.53 -8.35
C GLY A 90 19.41 -20.43 -8.67
N LEU A 91 19.04 -19.15 -8.59
CA LEU A 91 19.90 -18.01 -8.93
C LEU A 91 20.21 -17.14 -7.72
N PRO A 92 21.37 -16.47 -7.66
CA PRO A 92 21.60 -15.37 -6.72
C PRO A 92 20.44 -14.37 -6.80
N ALA A 93 19.99 -13.88 -5.64
CA ALA A 93 18.78 -13.06 -5.55
C ALA A 93 18.82 -11.82 -6.46
N ALA A 94 19.95 -11.12 -6.51
CA ALA A 94 20.13 -9.97 -7.38
C ALA A 94 20.05 -10.34 -8.88
N GLU A 95 20.57 -11.51 -9.26
CA GLU A 95 20.51 -12.00 -10.64
C GLU A 95 19.08 -12.43 -11.02
N SER A 96 18.35 -13.09 -10.12
CA SER A 96 16.92 -13.39 -10.31
C SER A 96 16.12 -12.10 -10.54
N LEU A 97 16.32 -11.08 -9.71
CA LEU A 97 15.68 -9.79 -9.86
C LEU A 97 16.05 -9.10 -11.19
N ARG A 98 17.32 -9.08 -11.58
CA ARG A 98 17.75 -8.50 -12.88
C ARG A 98 17.03 -9.15 -14.05
N ARG A 99 16.84 -10.46 -14.04
CA ARG A 99 16.14 -11.18 -15.12
C ARG A 99 14.68 -10.77 -15.23
N ALA A 100 14.01 -10.60 -14.08
CA ALA A 100 12.62 -10.16 -14.00
C ALA A 100 12.41 -8.72 -14.47
N LEU A 101 13.43 -7.87 -14.31
CA LEU A 101 13.33 -6.45 -14.63
C LEU A 101 13.36 -6.18 -16.15
N PRO A 102 12.64 -5.15 -16.62
CA PRO A 102 12.84 -4.57 -17.95
C PRO A 102 14.31 -4.19 -18.18
N ALA A 103 14.76 -4.25 -19.44
CA ALA A 103 16.17 -4.09 -19.80
C ALA A 103 16.78 -2.79 -19.26
N GLU A 104 15.99 -1.71 -19.21
CA GLU A 104 16.40 -0.37 -18.79
C GLU A 104 16.65 -0.27 -17.27
N LEU A 105 16.18 -1.25 -16.49
CA LEU A 105 16.27 -1.26 -15.03
C LEU A 105 17.23 -2.33 -14.51
N ARG A 106 17.95 -3.04 -15.39
CA ARG A 106 18.85 -4.13 -14.99
C ARG A 106 20.18 -3.65 -14.42
N GLU A 107 20.65 -2.48 -14.84
CA GLU A 107 21.94 -1.94 -14.40
C GLU A 107 21.93 -0.38 -14.39
N PRO A 108 22.16 0.26 -13.22
CA PRO A 108 22.20 -0.35 -11.88
C PRO A 108 20.81 -0.79 -11.41
N LEU A 109 20.75 -1.73 -10.47
CA LEU A 109 19.48 -2.18 -9.87
C LEU A 109 18.79 -1.04 -9.07
N PRO A 110 17.54 -0.68 -9.40
CA PRO A 110 16.85 0.41 -8.73
C PRO A 110 16.15 -0.09 -7.44
N VAL A 111 16.93 -0.44 -6.40
CA VAL A 111 16.42 -1.07 -5.16
C VAL A 111 15.22 -0.34 -4.53
N HIS A 112 15.22 1.00 -4.59
CA HIS A 112 14.12 1.86 -4.08
C HIS A 112 12.82 1.80 -4.90
N ARG A 113 12.83 1.16 -6.08
CA ARG A 113 11.67 0.99 -6.97
C ARG A 113 11.21 -0.45 -7.07
N VAL A 114 11.84 -1.38 -6.36
CA VAL A 114 11.49 -2.80 -6.43
C VAL A 114 11.09 -3.31 -5.05
N GLY A 115 10.23 -4.31 -5.04
CA GLY A 115 9.75 -4.93 -3.81
C GLY A 115 9.44 -6.40 -4.03
N ILE A 116 9.24 -7.09 -2.91
CA ILE A 116 8.93 -8.51 -2.87
C ILE A 116 7.49 -8.69 -2.40
N LEU A 117 6.67 -9.30 -3.25
CA LEU A 117 5.34 -9.78 -2.90
C LEU A 117 5.47 -11.20 -2.35
N HIS A 118 4.82 -11.55 -1.25
CA HIS A 118 4.96 -12.88 -0.63
C HIS A 118 3.62 -13.51 -0.20
N ASP A 119 2.75 -12.75 0.46
CA ASP A 119 1.40 -13.18 0.85
C ASP A 119 0.33 -12.30 0.19
N ASP A 120 -0.86 -12.86 -0.04
CA ASP A 120 -1.96 -12.10 -0.61
C ASP A 120 -2.44 -11.01 0.36
N GLY A 121 -2.49 -9.77 -0.13
CA GLY A 121 -2.87 -8.60 0.66
C GLY A 121 -1.85 -8.12 1.70
N ALA A 122 -0.65 -8.71 1.79
CA ALA A 122 0.42 -8.19 2.65
C ALA A 122 1.16 -7.02 2.00
N PRO A 123 1.72 -6.07 2.79
CA PRO A 123 2.63 -5.06 2.28
C PRO A 123 3.85 -5.70 1.60
N ALA A 124 4.31 -5.13 0.49
CA ALA A 124 5.53 -5.61 -0.14
C ALA A 124 6.75 -5.38 0.75
N ILE A 125 7.67 -6.33 0.76
CA ILE A 125 8.94 -6.19 1.48
C ILE A 125 9.88 -5.34 0.63
N ALA A 126 10.37 -4.24 1.20
CA ALA A 126 11.34 -3.38 0.55
C ALA A 126 12.73 -4.03 0.48
N ILE A 127 13.47 -3.72 -0.59
CA ILE A 127 14.87 -4.11 -0.76
C ILE A 127 15.74 -2.92 -0.36
N LEU A 128 16.58 -3.10 0.65
CA LEU A 128 17.41 -2.06 1.24
C LEU A 128 18.74 -1.91 0.49
N SER A 129 19.33 -3.02 0.06
CA SER A 129 20.57 -3.02 -0.73
C SER A 129 20.69 -4.25 -1.63
N ALA A 130 21.47 -4.09 -2.70
CA ALA A 130 21.97 -5.19 -3.50
C ALA A 130 23.47 -5.32 -3.22
N ASN A 131 23.89 -6.51 -2.78
CA ASN A 131 25.23 -6.74 -2.26
C ASN A 131 26.16 -7.29 -3.34
N ALA A 132 27.46 -7.13 -3.16
CA ALA A 132 28.47 -7.53 -4.15
C ALA A 132 28.52 -9.06 -4.37
N ASP A 133 28.10 -9.85 -3.37
CA ASP A 133 28.00 -11.31 -3.46
C ASP A 133 26.72 -11.79 -4.16
N GLY A 134 25.87 -10.87 -4.63
CA GLY A 134 24.61 -11.17 -5.31
C GLY A 134 23.41 -11.38 -4.39
N SER A 135 23.58 -11.24 -3.06
CA SER A 135 22.47 -11.22 -2.11
C SER A 135 21.73 -9.87 -2.09
N LEU A 136 20.52 -9.88 -1.55
CA LEU A 136 19.70 -8.68 -1.34
C LEU A 136 19.35 -8.56 0.15
N THR A 137 19.63 -7.41 0.75
CA THR A 137 19.21 -7.09 2.12
C THR A 137 17.77 -6.57 2.11
N LEU A 138 16.91 -7.14 2.94
CA LEU A 138 15.47 -6.88 2.96
C LEU A 138 15.03 -6.13 4.22
N ALA A 139 13.89 -5.45 4.15
CA ALA A 139 13.27 -4.80 5.31
C ALA A 139 12.55 -5.78 6.25
N ALA A 140 12.29 -7.00 5.80
CA ALA A 140 11.66 -8.06 6.57
C ALA A 140 12.27 -9.42 6.19
N PRO A 141 12.40 -10.37 7.14
CA PRO A 141 12.95 -11.67 6.86
C PRO A 141 11.99 -12.52 6.01
N LEU A 142 12.56 -13.40 5.20
CA LEU A 142 11.86 -14.47 4.49
C LEU A 142 12.31 -15.82 5.03
N THR A 143 11.55 -16.87 4.71
CA THR A 143 11.92 -18.26 5.03
C THR A 143 12.17 -19.06 3.75
N ALA A 144 13.13 -20.00 3.79
CA ALA A 144 13.32 -20.95 2.69
C ALA A 144 12.04 -21.73 2.41
N GLY A 145 11.73 -21.93 1.13
CA GLY A 145 10.47 -22.51 0.64
C GLY A 145 9.32 -21.51 0.50
N GLN A 146 9.42 -20.30 1.05
CA GLN A 146 8.41 -19.26 0.87
C GLN A 146 8.31 -18.86 -0.61
N ARG A 147 7.09 -18.61 -1.07
CA ARG A 147 6.83 -18.18 -2.45
C ARG A 147 6.79 -16.66 -2.52
N ILE A 148 7.56 -16.09 -3.43
CA ILE A 148 7.64 -14.65 -3.63
C ILE A 148 7.47 -14.25 -5.09
N SER A 149 7.14 -13.00 -5.37
CA SER A 149 7.21 -12.42 -6.73
C SER A 149 7.92 -11.08 -6.69
N TRP A 150 8.76 -10.82 -7.69
CA TRP A 150 9.36 -9.51 -7.88
C TRP A 150 8.31 -8.53 -8.37
N ALA A 151 8.29 -7.33 -7.79
CA ALA A 151 7.44 -6.25 -8.26
C ALA A 151 8.24 -4.98 -8.49
N VAL A 152 7.80 -4.18 -9.45
CA VAL A 152 8.37 -2.86 -9.73
C VAL A 152 7.33 -1.78 -9.52
N ARG A 153 7.78 -0.69 -8.92
CA ARG A 153 7.05 0.55 -8.77
C ARG A 153 7.18 1.37 -10.05
N GLN A 154 6.07 1.50 -10.76
CA GLN A 154 6.02 2.17 -12.06
C GLN A 154 4.79 3.08 -12.16
N PRO A 155 4.95 4.38 -12.50
CA PRO A 155 3.84 5.34 -12.58
C PRO A 155 2.68 4.87 -13.47
N LEU A 156 2.96 4.42 -14.70
CA LEU A 156 1.91 3.96 -15.60
C LEU A 156 1.11 2.77 -15.05
N ALA A 157 1.78 1.82 -14.41
CA ALA A 157 1.11 0.65 -13.84
C ALA A 157 0.27 1.02 -12.62
N ALA A 158 0.78 1.95 -11.81
CA ALA A 158 0.09 2.53 -10.67
C ALA A 158 -1.20 3.27 -11.07
N GLU A 159 -1.17 4.06 -12.14
CA GLU A 159 -2.34 4.74 -12.71
C GLU A 159 -3.37 3.71 -13.23
N GLN A 160 -2.90 2.72 -13.99
CA GLN A 160 -3.77 1.64 -14.51
C GLN A 160 -4.44 0.84 -13.39
N GLU A 161 -3.70 0.50 -12.34
CA GLU A 161 -4.22 -0.17 -11.14
C GLU A 161 -5.30 0.68 -10.49
N MET A 162 -5.07 1.98 -10.30
CA MET A 162 -6.05 2.87 -9.69
C MET A 162 -7.34 2.96 -10.49
N HIS A 163 -7.26 3.13 -11.82
CA HIS A 163 -8.43 3.10 -12.70
C HIS A 163 -9.20 1.78 -12.59
N ALA A 164 -8.51 0.64 -12.61
CA ALA A 164 -9.14 -0.68 -12.52
C ALA A 164 -9.83 -0.89 -11.16
N LEU A 165 -9.18 -0.48 -10.07
CA LEU A 165 -9.72 -0.60 -8.73
C LEU A 165 -10.97 0.27 -8.54
N LEU A 166 -10.91 1.54 -8.93
CA LEU A 166 -12.07 2.44 -8.94
C LEU A 166 -13.20 1.90 -9.82
N ALA A 167 -12.87 1.32 -10.97
CA ALA A 167 -13.86 0.69 -11.84
C ALA A 167 -14.55 -0.50 -11.19
N SER A 168 -13.81 -1.32 -10.44
CA SER A 168 -14.34 -2.48 -9.71
C SER A 168 -15.16 -2.10 -8.48
N ALA A 169 -14.93 -0.91 -7.94
CA ALA A 169 -15.60 -0.40 -6.75
C ALA A 169 -16.90 0.37 -7.03
N ASP A 170 -17.33 0.33 -8.28
CA ASP A 170 -18.50 1.07 -8.74
C ASP A 170 -19.79 0.45 -8.20
N SER A 171 -20.71 1.34 -7.86
CA SER A 171 -22.01 0.99 -7.30
C SER A 171 -23.06 1.86 -7.98
N PRO A 172 -24.32 1.37 -8.13
CA PRO A 172 -25.40 2.19 -8.69
C PRO A 172 -25.60 3.53 -7.98
N ALA A 173 -25.33 3.58 -6.67
CA ALA A 173 -25.36 4.81 -5.88
C ALA A 173 -23.94 5.41 -5.73
N PRO A 174 -23.75 6.70 -6.10
CA PRO A 174 -22.47 7.37 -5.91
C PRO A 174 -22.14 7.50 -4.41
N PRO A 175 -20.85 7.52 -4.04
CA PRO A 175 -20.43 7.87 -2.68
C PRO A 175 -20.97 9.24 -2.25
N ALA A 176 -21.38 9.37 -1.00
CA ALA A 176 -21.76 10.65 -0.41
C ALA A 176 -20.54 11.57 -0.27
N PHE A 177 -19.38 10.99 0.04
CA PHE A 177 -18.06 11.62 0.01
C PHE A 177 -16.99 10.54 -0.02
N ALA A 178 -15.75 10.95 -0.27
CA ALA A 178 -14.59 10.07 -0.19
C ALA A 178 -13.47 10.69 0.63
N LEU A 179 -12.61 9.82 1.18
CA LEU A 179 -11.33 10.18 1.75
C LEU A 179 -10.23 9.50 0.96
N MET A 180 -9.17 10.23 0.59
CA MET A 180 -8.01 9.65 -0.10
C MET A 180 -6.72 9.97 0.66
N PHE A 181 -6.02 8.93 1.12
CA PHE A 181 -4.74 9.06 1.79
C PHE A 181 -3.65 8.46 0.92
N SER A 182 -2.64 9.25 0.60
CA SER A 182 -1.57 8.88 -0.33
C SER A 182 -0.22 8.95 0.35
N CYS A 183 0.67 8.01 0.04
CA CYS A 183 2.04 8.09 0.54
C CYS A 183 2.73 9.33 -0.08
N ILE A 184 3.59 10.02 0.67
CA ILE A 184 4.36 11.14 0.12
C ILE A 184 5.29 10.71 -1.03
N GLY A 185 5.71 9.44 -1.03
CA GLY A 185 6.46 8.85 -2.15
C GLY A 185 5.62 8.66 -3.41
N ARG A 186 4.28 8.62 -3.28
CA ARG A 186 3.23 8.56 -4.30
C ARG A 186 2.73 9.99 -4.62
N GLY A 187 1.69 10.15 -5.44
CA GLY A 187 1.15 11.48 -5.78
C GLY A 187 1.96 12.23 -6.84
N PRO A 188 1.90 13.58 -6.90
CA PRO A 188 2.36 14.37 -8.04
C PRO A 188 3.81 14.11 -8.46
N LEU A 189 4.75 14.06 -7.50
CA LEU A 189 6.17 13.87 -7.80
C LEU A 189 6.44 12.50 -8.44
N PHE A 190 5.69 11.47 -8.05
CA PHE A 190 5.80 10.15 -8.62
C PHE A 190 5.33 10.09 -10.08
N TYR A 191 4.35 10.92 -10.44
CA TYR A 191 3.70 10.94 -11.75
C TYR A 191 4.23 12.02 -12.70
N GLY A 192 5.17 12.85 -12.28
CA GLY A 192 5.68 13.96 -13.09
C GLY A 192 4.81 15.22 -13.03
N ASN A 193 4.45 15.64 -11.82
CA ASN A 193 3.78 16.91 -11.44
C ASN A 193 2.25 16.93 -11.45
N GLU A 194 1.57 15.83 -11.78
CA GLU A 194 0.12 15.71 -11.68
C GLU A 194 -0.24 14.47 -10.87
N ASP A 195 -1.13 14.58 -9.87
CA ASP A 195 -1.59 13.39 -9.15
C ASP A 195 -2.57 12.58 -10.01
N ARG A 196 -2.06 11.53 -10.68
CA ARG A 196 -2.87 10.67 -11.55
C ARG A 196 -3.90 9.86 -10.77
N ASP A 197 -3.68 9.56 -9.50
CA ASP A 197 -4.68 8.85 -8.69
C ASP A 197 -5.87 9.75 -8.39
N LEU A 198 -5.60 11.02 -8.04
CA LEU A 198 -6.64 12.04 -7.85
C LEU A 198 -7.42 12.28 -9.15
N LEU A 199 -6.71 12.42 -10.29
CA LEU A 199 -7.37 12.60 -11.58
C LEU A 199 -8.26 11.41 -11.94
N ALA A 200 -7.77 10.19 -11.75
CA ALA A 200 -8.54 8.96 -11.98
C ALA A 200 -9.81 8.93 -11.10
N PHE A 201 -9.70 9.33 -9.83
CA PHE A 201 -10.85 9.44 -8.92
C PHE A 201 -11.86 10.48 -9.41
N CYS A 202 -11.42 11.71 -9.71
CA CYS A 202 -12.31 12.79 -10.15
C CYS A 202 -13.03 12.47 -11.46
N GLN A 203 -12.36 11.76 -12.39
CA GLN A 203 -12.96 11.28 -13.62
C GLN A 203 -14.01 10.20 -13.37
N ARG A 204 -13.77 9.28 -12.43
CA ARG A 204 -14.69 8.19 -12.11
C ARG A 204 -15.91 8.65 -11.30
N HIS A 205 -15.70 9.58 -10.39
CA HIS A 205 -16.68 10.06 -9.43
C HIS A 205 -16.85 11.59 -9.52
N PRO A 206 -17.34 12.10 -10.66
CA PRO A 206 -17.47 13.55 -10.87
C PRO A 206 -18.43 14.15 -9.83
N GLY A 207 -17.99 15.24 -9.19
CA GLY A 207 -18.79 15.97 -8.21
C GLY A 207 -18.87 15.33 -6.81
N VAL A 208 -18.27 14.16 -6.59
CA VAL A 208 -18.20 13.57 -5.24
C VAL A 208 -17.24 14.40 -4.37
N PRO A 209 -17.67 14.89 -3.19
CA PRO A 209 -16.78 15.58 -2.27
C PRO A 209 -15.61 14.69 -1.85
N LEU A 210 -14.40 15.20 -2.03
CA LEU A 210 -13.16 14.51 -1.68
C LEU A 210 -12.30 15.39 -0.80
N ILE A 211 -11.79 14.82 0.29
CA ILE A 211 -10.68 15.39 1.06
C ILE A 211 -9.60 14.31 1.22
N GLY A 212 -8.36 14.75 1.32
CA GLY A 212 -7.23 13.84 1.45
C GLY A 212 -6.04 14.47 2.13
N ALA A 213 -5.04 13.63 2.38
CA ALA A 213 -3.76 14.05 2.93
C ALA A 213 -2.65 13.12 2.43
N TYR A 214 -1.44 13.68 2.36
CA TYR A 214 -0.22 12.90 2.14
C TYR A 214 0.41 12.56 3.49
N GLY A 215 1.00 11.36 3.59
CA GLY A 215 1.79 10.98 4.75
C GLY A 215 2.78 9.86 4.46
N SER A 216 3.50 9.40 5.47
CA SER A 216 4.56 8.39 5.36
C SER A 216 4.03 6.96 5.20
N GLY A 217 2.75 6.69 5.48
CA GLY A 217 2.13 5.41 5.16
C GLY A 217 0.60 5.38 5.28
N GLN A 218 -0.01 4.35 4.70
CA GLN A 218 -1.45 4.13 4.69
C GLN A 218 -1.79 2.92 5.54
N ILE A 219 -2.71 3.12 6.48
CA ILE A 219 -3.26 2.04 7.29
C ILE A 219 -4.40 1.43 6.47
N ALA A 220 -4.35 0.13 6.22
CA ALA A 220 -5.44 -0.57 5.55
C ALA A 220 -5.79 -1.89 6.26
N PRO A 221 -7.07 -2.27 6.29
CA PRO A 221 -7.47 -3.52 6.88
C PRO A 221 -7.25 -4.67 5.89
N THR A 222 -6.66 -5.77 6.36
CA THR A 222 -6.44 -7.00 5.59
C THR A 222 -7.11 -8.19 6.29
N ALA A 223 -7.17 -9.35 5.63
CA ALA A 223 -7.66 -10.58 6.27
C ALA A 223 -6.83 -11.00 7.49
N ALA A 224 -5.54 -10.61 7.54
CA ALA A 224 -4.63 -10.92 8.63
C ALA A 224 -4.56 -9.80 9.70
N GLY A 225 -5.49 -8.85 9.68
CA GLY A 225 -5.52 -7.66 10.54
C GLY A 225 -5.10 -6.39 9.81
N ASN A 226 -4.94 -5.30 10.55
CA ASN A 226 -4.52 -4.04 9.94
C ASN A 226 -3.03 -4.07 9.59
N ARG A 227 -2.68 -3.43 8.48
CA ARG A 227 -1.31 -3.35 7.97
C ARG A 227 -0.98 -1.93 7.54
N LEU A 228 0.31 -1.60 7.57
CA LEU A 228 0.84 -0.34 7.06
C LEU A 228 1.41 -0.58 5.66
N PHE A 229 0.96 0.22 4.71
CA PHE A 229 1.42 0.22 3.33
C PHE A 229 2.20 1.50 3.06
N GLN A 230 3.32 1.37 2.34
CA GLN A 230 4.12 2.47 1.87
C GLN A 230 4.03 2.54 0.35
N ASN A 231 4.25 3.72 -0.23
CA ASN A 231 4.16 3.97 -1.68
C ASN A 231 2.77 3.71 -2.31
N SER A 232 1.75 3.56 -1.47
CA SER A 232 0.38 3.19 -1.83
C SER A 232 -0.58 4.38 -1.71
N VAL A 233 -1.82 4.16 -2.13
CA VAL A 233 -2.97 5.04 -1.87
C VAL A 233 -4.10 4.20 -1.28
N ILE A 234 -4.73 4.68 -0.21
CA ILE A 234 -6.00 4.15 0.25
C ILE A 234 -7.11 5.17 -0.01
N THR A 235 -8.16 4.74 -0.68
CA THR A 235 -9.37 5.53 -0.94
C THR A 235 -10.54 4.90 -0.21
N LEU A 236 -11.26 5.69 0.57
CA LEU A 236 -12.42 5.27 1.34
C LEU A 236 -13.66 5.93 0.74
N LEU A 237 -14.57 5.12 0.19
CA LEU A 237 -15.83 5.58 -0.39
C LEU A 237 -16.94 5.39 0.63
N TYR A 238 -17.51 6.48 1.16
CA TYR A 238 -18.59 6.43 2.13
C TYR A 238 -19.95 6.57 1.45
N ARG A 239 -20.88 5.66 1.76
CA ARG A 239 -22.25 5.64 1.21
C ARG A 239 -23.26 5.59 2.33
N SER A 240 -24.40 6.25 2.12
CA SER A 240 -25.56 6.07 2.97
C SER A 240 -26.24 4.76 2.60
N PRO A 241 -26.60 3.90 3.57
CA PRO A 241 -27.37 2.68 3.32
C PRO A 241 -28.84 2.96 2.97
N HIS A 242 -29.28 4.22 3.06
CA HIS A 242 -30.68 4.64 2.90
C HIS A 242 -30.96 5.45 1.63
N VAL A 243 -30.13 5.28 0.60
CA VAL A 243 -30.36 5.89 -0.74
C VAL A 243 -30.63 4.79 -1.76
#